data_AF-A0A965PCG8-F1
#
_entry.id   AF-A0A965PCG8-F1
#
_cell.length_a   1.000
_cell.length_b   1.000
_cell.length_c   1.000
_cell.angle_alpha   90.00
_cell.angle_beta   90.00
_cell.angle_gamma   90.00
#
_symmetry.space_group_name_H-M   'P 1'
#
loop_
_entity.id
_entity.type
_entity.pdbx_description
1 polymer ?
#
loop_
_entity_poly.entity_id
_entity_poly.type
_entity_poly.pdbx_seq_one_letter_code
_entity_poly.pdbx_strand_id
1 'polypeptide(L)' 'MKIKKYFDSVNVVEGVVFVREVTEEIDGDNVVSRNFFRRGIAPGEDVSDLPVELQEVCSNAWTEEVVQNFKSQILKGR' A
#
# COMPACT_ATOMS: atom_id res chain seq x y z
N MET A 1 11.74 9.27 23.41
CA MET A 1 10.62 8.87 22.54
C MET A 1 10.96 9.11 21.07
N LYS A 2 11.03 8.05 20.27
CA LYS A 2 11.24 8.07 18.81
C LYS A 2 10.01 7.44 18.14
N ILE A 3 9.61 7.98 16.99
CA ILE A 3 8.58 7.36 16.15
C ILE A 3 9.26 6.75 14.94
N LYS A 4 8.96 5.49 14.65
CA LYS A 4 9.46 4.76 13.48
C LYS A 4 8.28 4.36 12.60
N LYS A 5 8.36 4.64 11.30
CA LYS A 5 7.37 4.25 10.31
C LYS A 5 8.01 3.37 9.24
N TYR A 6 7.36 2.28 8.88
CA TYR A 6 7.79 1.39 7.81
C TYR A 6 6.62 0.54 7.32
N PHE A 7 6.74 -0.02 6.12
CA PHE A 7 5.81 -1.02 5.61
C PHE A 7 6.31 -2.42 5.94
N ASP A 8 5.48 -3.23 6.59
CA ASP A 8 5.85 -4.59 7.00
C ASP A 8 5.16 -5.68 6.17
N SER A 9 4.23 -5.29 5.29
CA SER A 9 3.48 -6.20 4.44
C SER A 9 3.02 -5.49 3.18
N VAL A 10 3.23 -6.14 2.03
CA VAL A 10 2.78 -5.71 0.71
C VAL A 10 2.26 -6.96 -0.02
N ASN A 11 1.03 -6.93 -0.49
CA ASN A 11 0.39 -8.04 -1.19
C ASN A 11 -0.34 -7.50 -2.43
N VAL A 12 -0.26 -8.22 -3.54
CA VAL A 12 -0.96 -7.85 -4.78
C VAL A 12 -2.06 -8.89 -5.02
N VAL A 13 -3.31 -8.43 -5.12
CA VAL A 13 -4.48 -9.29 -5.38
C VAL A 13 -5.29 -8.68 -6.50
N GLU A 14 -5.40 -9.38 -7.63
CA GLU A 14 -6.13 -8.91 -8.82
C GLU A 14 -5.70 -7.48 -9.27
N GLY A 15 -4.42 -7.16 -9.08
CA GLY A 15 -3.86 -5.83 -9.39
C GLY A 15 -4.02 -4.78 -8.28
N VAL A 16 -4.88 -4.98 -7.29
CA VAL A 16 -4.96 -4.10 -6.12
C VAL A 16 -3.77 -4.38 -5.20
N VAL A 17 -3.03 -3.34 -4.82
CA VAL A 17 -1.89 -3.45 -3.91
C VAL A 17 -2.35 -3.16 -2.49
N PHE A 18 -2.32 -4.18 -1.63
CA PHE A 18 -2.63 -4.06 -0.21
C PHE A 18 -1.35 -3.90 0.60
N VAL A 19 -1.24 -2.78 1.32
CA VAL A 19 -0.09 -2.45 2.15
C VAL A 19 -0.49 -2.33 3.62
N ARG A 20 0.46 -2.64 4.51
CA ARG A 20 0.36 -2.34 5.94
C ARG A 20 1.52 -1.46 6.38
N GLU A 21 1.19 -0.23 6.75
CA GLU A 21 2.11 0.69 7.42
C GLU A 21 2.08 0.40 8.92
N VAL A 22 3.26 0.28 9.50
CA VAL A 22 3.48 0.14 10.93
C VAL A 22 4.06 1.44 11.46
N THR A 23 3.44 1.99 12.50
CA THR A 23 4.01 3.09 13.29
C THR A 23 4.35 2.56 14.68
N GLU A 24 5.62 2.62 15.05
CA GLU A 24 6.12 2.25 16.37
C GLU A 24 6.52 3.49 17.17
N GLU A 25 6.08 3.54 18.43
CA GLU A 25 6.59 4.48 19.42
C GLU A 25 7.63 3.75 20.27
N ILE A 26 8.85 4.28 20.29
CA ILE A 26 10.02 3.67 20.92
C ILE A 26 10.50 4.56 22.06
N ASP A 27 10.63 3.99 23.25
CA ASP A 27 11.25 4.65 24.41
C ASP A 27 12.46 3.87 24.91
N GLY A 28 13.64 4.51 24.84
CA GLY A 28 14.92 3.81 24.93
C GLY A 28 15.02 2.73 23.85
N ASP A 29 15.14 1.47 24.30
CA ASP A 29 15.22 0.28 23.46
C ASP A 29 13.90 -0.51 23.37
N ASN A 30 12.84 -0.03 24.05
CA ASN A 30 11.56 -0.72 24.12
C ASN A 30 10.55 -0.10 23.16
N VAL A 31 9.88 -0.93 22.38
CA VAL A 31 8.66 -0.53 21.66
C VAL A 31 7.52 -0.48 22.66
N VAL A 32 6.99 0.72 22.92
CA VAL A 32 5.92 0.94 23.90
C VAL A 32 4.53 0.93 23.26
N SER A 33 4.45 1.26 21.96
CA SER A 33 3.22 1.19 21.18
C SER A 33 3.50 0.84 19.73
N ARG A 34 2.56 0.14 19.10
CA ARG A 34 2.59 -0.19 17.68
C ARG A 34 1.20 -0.08 17.09
N ASN A 35 1.06 0.77 16.08
CA ASN A 35 -0.16 0.97 15.32
C ASN A 35 0.00 0.40 13.91
N PHE A 36 -1.09 -0.16 13.38
CA PHE A 36 -1.13 -0.77 12.06
C PHE A 36 -2.19 -0.08 11.20
N PHE A 37 -1.76 0.53 10.11
CA PHE A 37 -2.65 1.12 9.12
C PHE A 37 -2.62 0.27 7.84
N ARG A 38 -3.79 -0.19 7.40
CA ARG A 38 -3.92 -0.99 6.18
C ARG A 38 -4.63 -0.17 5.11
N ARG A 39 -4.09 -0.20 3.89
CA ARG A 39 -4.66 0.47 2.72
C ARG A 39 -4.61 -0.46 1.52
N GLY A 40 -5.67 -0.45 0.72
CA GLY A 40 -5.66 -0.96 -0.65
C GLY A 40 -5.41 0.20 -1.60
N ILE A 41 -4.52 0.02 -2.56
CA ILE A 41 -4.19 0.98 -3.60
C ILE A 41 -4.72 0.40 -4.91
N ALA A 42 -5.66 1.09 -5.53
CA ALA A 42 -6.38 0.62 -6.70
C ALA A 42 -5.52 0.78 -7.98
N PRO A 43 -5.64 -0.13 -8.97
CA PRO A 43 -5.01 0.03 -10.27
C PRO A 43 -5.25 1.41 -10.91
N GLY A 44 -4.16 2.13 -11.16
CA GLY A 44 -4.20 3.47 -11.78
C GLY A 44 -4.55 4.62 -10.83
N GLU A 45 -4.58 4.38 -9.51
CA GLU A 45 -4.59 5.43 -8.49
C GLU A 45 -3.26 6.20 -8.50
N ASP A 46 -3.28 7.47 -8.09
CA ASP A 46 -2.06 8.25 -7.94
C ASP A 46 -1.24 7.74 -6.74
N VAL A 47 0.03 7.43 -6.99
CA VAL A 47 0.98 6.89 -6.01
C VAL A 47 2.19 7.79 -5.81
N SER A 48 2.19 9.01 -6.36
CA SER A 48 3.31 9.94 -6.28
C SER A 48 3.74 10.28 -4.84
N ASP A 49 2.81 10.21 -3.88
CA ASP A 49 3.06 10.42 -2.44
C ASP A 49 3.58 9.17 -1.70
N LEU A 50 3.66 8.01 -2.34
CA LEU A 50 4.16 6.77 -1.73
C LEU A 50 5.68 6.66 -1.82
N PRO A 51 6.34 5.88 -0.95
CA PRO A 51 7.75 5.53 -1.12
C PRO A 51 8.06 4.91 -2.48
N VAL A 52 9.26 5.14 -2.99
CA VAL A 52 9.72 4.69 -4.31
C VAL A 52 9.52 3.19 -4.48
N GLU A 53 9.80 2.39 -3.46
CA GLU A 53 9.65 0.94 -3.50
C GLU A 53 8.19 0.52 -3.71
N LEU A 54 7.23 1.24 -3.12
CA LEU A 54 5.81 0.98 -3.32
C LEU A 54 5.33 1.47 -4.69
N GLN A 55 5.87 2.58 -5.19
CA GLN A 55 5.59 3.05 -6.55
C GLN A 55 6.02 1.99 -7.57
N GLU A 56 7.22 1.42 -7.42
CA GLU A 56 7.72 0.35 -8.29
C GLU A 56 6.85 -0.90 -8.24
N VAL A 57 6.40 -1.32 -7.04
CA VAL A 57 5.45 -2.45 -6.91
C VAL A 57 4.15 -2.15 -7.67
N CYS A 58 3.59 -0.94 -7.52
CA CYS A 58 2.38 -0.55 -8.22
C CYS A 58 2.60 -0.53 -9.75
N SER A 59 3.69 0.08 -10.23
CA SER A 59 4.01 0.11 -11.66
C SER A 59 4.19 -1.28 -12.26
N ASN A 60 4.82 -2.21 -11.53
CA ASN A 60 4.98 -3.59 -11.98
C ASN A 60 3.66 -4.39 -11.95
N ALA A 61 2.79 -4.10 -10.99
CA ALA A 61 1.49 -4.76 -10.87
C ALA A 61 0.44 -4.22 -11.87
N TRP A 62 0.55 -2.95 -12.27
CA TRP A 62 -0.45 -2.24 -13.06
C TRP A 62 -0.08 -2.17 -14.53
N THR A 63 -0.17 -3.31 -15.20
CA THR A 63 -0.21 -3.30 -16.66
C THR A 63 -1.46 -2.55 -17.16
N GLU A 64 -1.40 -2.06 -18.39
CA GLU A 64 -2.54 -1.36 -19.00
C GLU A 64 -3.82 -2.24 -18.99
N GLU A 65 -3.67 -3.54 -19.26
CA GLU A 65 -4.76 -4.51 -19.20
C GLU A 65 -5.39 -4.60 -17.80
N VAL A 66 -4.58 -4.67 -16.73
CA VAL A 66 -5.06 -4.73 -15.34
C VAL A 66 -5.85 -3.46 -14.99
N VAL A 67 -5.34 -2.29 -15.38
CA VAL A 67 -6.01 -1.02 -15.12
C VAL A 67 -7.35 -0.94 -15.87
N GLN A 68 -7.39 -1.36 -17.14
CA GLN A 68 -8.64 -1.36 -17.93
C GLN A 68 -9.66 -2.37 -17.39
N ASN A 69 -9.21 -3.56 -16.98
CA ASN A 69 -10.05 -4.56 -16.36
C ASN A 69 -10.65 -4.05 -15.04
N PHE A 70 -9.85 -3.43 -14.18
CA PHE A 70 -10.31 -2.85 -12.92
C PHE A 70 -11.36 -1.73 -13.14
N LYS A 71 -11.08 -0.78 -14.05
CA LYS A 71 -12.04 0.27 -14.42
C LYS A 71 -13.34 -0.30 -14.97
N SER A 72 -13.25 -1.34 -15.80
CA SER A 72 -14.42 -2.02 -16.34
C SER A 72 -15.25 -2.71 -15.25
N GLN A 73 -14.62 -3.27 -14.20
CA GLN A 73 -15.33 -3.85 -13.06
C GLN A 73 -16.06 -2.80 -12.21
N ILE A 74 -15.45 -1.63 -11.99
CA ILE A 74 -16.11 -0.52 -11.27
C ILE A 74 -17.37 -0.07 -12.04
N LEU A 75 -17.26 0.11 -13.35
CA LEU A 75 -18.37 0.54 -14.20
C LEU A 75 -19.50 -0.48 -14.29
N LYS A 76 -19.19 -1.77 -14.14
CA LYS A 76 -20.17 -2.86 -14.17
C LYS A 76 -20.97 -2.99 -12.87
N GLY A 77 -20.63 -2.24 -11.81
CA GLY A 77 -21.29 -2.33 -10.52
C GLY A 77 -21.09 -3.70 -9.89
N ARG A 78 -20.02 -3.85 -9.10
CA ARG A 78 -20.07 -4.84 -8.01
C ARG A 78 -21.12 -4.42 -6.99
#